data_AF-X1MAS5-F1
#
_entry.id   AF-X1MAS5-F1
#
_cell.length_a   1.000
_cell.length_b   1.000
_cell.length_c   1.000
_cell.angle_alpha   90.00
_cell.angle_beta   90.00
_cell.angle_gamma   90.00
#
_symmetry.space_group_name_H-M   'P 1'
#
loop_
_entity.id
_entity.type
_entity.pdbx_description
1 polymer ?
#
loop_
_entity_poly.entity_id
_entity_poly.type
_entity_poly.pdbx_seq_one_letter_code
_entity_poly.pdbx_strand_id
1 'polypeptide(L)'
;CQAMREVFGNNSNSYINNTKSYIGHTMGAAGALELAGNLPSFKDRIVHQTINVDNLDPECALKNLVINQPQKVDKVDYILNNSFGMLGINSALIVKRFEA
;
A
#
# COMPACT_ATOMS: atom_id res chain seq x y z
N CYS A 1 -8.00 -7.85 -3.59
CA CYS A 1 -8.88 -6.65 -3.52
C CYS A 1 -10.10 -6.83 -2.63
N GLN A 2 -10.78 -7.99 -2.64
CA GLN A 2 -11.93 -8.26 -1.77
C GLN A 2 -11.71 -7.91 -0.29
N ALA A 3 -10.70 -8.48 0.38
CA ALA A 3 -10.42 -8.19 1.80
C ALA A 3 -10.19 -6.70 2.08
N MET A 4 -9.50 -5.98 1.17
CA MET A 4 -9.32 -4.53 1.30
C MET A 4 -10.63 -3.77 1.15
N ARG A 5 -11.54 -4.22 0.28
CA ARG A 5 -12.87 -3.64 0.12
C ARG A 5 -13.75 -3.88 1.34
N GLU A 6 -13.67 -5.07 1.94
CA GLU A 6 -14.41 -5.39 3.17
C GLU A 6 -13.95 -4.54 4.37
N VAL A 7 -12.62 -4.37 4.53
CA VAL A 7 -12.06 -3.63 5.68
C VAL A 7 -12.09 -2.11 5.47
N PHE A 8 -11.80 -1.63 4.25
CA PHE A 8 -11.59 -0.20 3.98
C PHE A 8 -12.55 0.40 2.94
N GLY A 9 -13.51 -0.35 2.38
CA GLY A 9 -14.36 0.12 1.28
C GLY A 9 -15.16 1.40 1.60
N ASN A 10 -15.52 1.61 2.86
CA ASN A 10 -16.21 2.81 3.33
C ASN A 10 -15.27 3.91 3.84
N ASN A 11 -13.96 3.65 3.93
CA ASN A 11 -12.97 4.60 4.43
C ASN A 11 -12.46 5.50 3.30
N SER A 12 -12.62 6.82 3.43
CA SER A 12 -12.11 7.80 2.46
C SER A 12 -10.65 8.21 2.68
N ASN A 13 -10.06 7.84 3.82
CA ASN A 13 -8.78 8.35 4.29
C ASN A 13 -7.65 7.31 4.18
N SER A 14 -7.96 6.08 3.76
CA SER A 14 -6.99 5.04 3.47
C SER A 14 -6.63 5.09 1.99
N TYR A 15 -5.33 5.11 1.70
CA TYR A 15 -4.77 5.06 0.35
C TYR A 15 -4.06 3.71 0.15
N ILE A 16 -4.19 3.14 -1.04
CA ILE A 16 -3.67 1.80 -1.34
C ILE A 16 -2.65 1.92 -2.47
N ASN A 17 -1.47 1.34 -2.30
CA ASN A 17 -0.44 1.27 -3.32
C ASN A 17 0.21 -0.12 -3.37
N ASN A 18 1.15 -0.30 -4.31
CA ASN A 18 1.87 -1.56 -4.49
C ASN A 18 3.31 -1.29 -4.94
N THR A 19 4.26 -1.44 -4.02
CA THR A 19 5.69 -1.18 -4.26
C THR A 19 6.31 -2.19 -5.22
N LYS A 20 5.76 -3.41 -5.32
CA LYS A 20 6.23 -4.43 -6.27
C LYS A 20 6.14 -3.98 -7.73
N SER A 21 5.30 -2.99 -8.04
CA SER A 21 5.26 -2.40 -9.38
C SER A 21 6.59 -1.74 -9.79
N TYR A 22 7.41 -1.30 -8.83
CA TYR A 22 8.76 -0.77 -9.07
C TYR A 22 9.85 -1.84 -8.93
N ILE A 23 9.81 -2.59 -7.83
CA ILE A 23 10.94 -3.43 -7.40
C ILE A 23 10.77 -4.91 -7.75
N GLY A 24 9.64 -5.29 -8.36
CA GLY A 24 9.26 -6.69 -8.57
C GLY A 24 8.93 -7.42 -7.26
N HIS A 25 8.82 -8.75 -7.32
CA HIS A 25 8.61 -9.58 -6.14
C HIS A 25 9.93 -10.14 -5.62
N THR A 26 10.43 -9.59 -4.51
CA THR A 26 11.69 -9.98 -3.88
C THR A 26 11.55 -11.09 -2.83
N MET A 27 10.53 -11.95 -3.00
CA MET A 27 10.26 -13.11 -2.12
C MET A 27 10.19 -12.68 -0.64
N GLY A 28 10.95 -13.35 0.24
CA GLY A 28 10.95 -13.08 1.69
C GLY A 28 11.39 -11.65 2.06
N ALA A 29 12.10 -10.94 1.19
CA ALA A 29 12.50 -9.55 1.43
C ALA A 29 11.39 -8.53 1.11
N ALA A 30 10.32 -8.94 0.43
CA ALA A 30 9.30 -8.03 -0.09
C ALA A 30 8.66 -7.17 1.01
N GLY A 31 8.25 -7.78 2.13
CA GLY A 31 7.63 -7.04 3.24
C GLY A 31 8.53 -5.95 3.84
N ALA A 32 9.84 -6.19 3.93
CA ALA A 32 10.79 -5.21 4.45
C ALA A 32 11.03 -4.06 3.47
N LEU A 33 11.18 -4.36 2.17
CA LEU A 33 11.40 -3.34 1.13
C LEU A 33 10.16 -2.50 0.86
N GLU A 34 8.97 -3.11 0.88
CA GLU A 34 7.68 -2.42 0.78
C GLU A 34 7.50 -1.42 1.93
N LEU A 35 7.78 -1.85 3.16
CA LEU A 35 7.70 -0.97 4.31
C LEU A 35 8.73 0.16 4.19
N ALA A 36 9.99 -0.15 3.88
CA ALA A 36 11.04 0.84 3.72
C ALA A 36 10.70 1.89 2.65
N GLY A 37 10.09 1.49 1.53
CA GLY A 37 9.64 2.39 0.48
C GLY A 37 8.48 3.31 0.90
N ASN A 38 7.67 2.90 1.89
CA ASN A 38 6.53 3.67 2.38
C ASN A 38 6.85 4.55 3.60
N LEU A 39 7.88 4.24 4.40
CA LEU A 39 8.26 5.03 5.58
C LEU A 39 8.48 6.54 5.30
N PRO A 40 9.09 6.98 4.17
CA PRO A 40 9.23 8.39 3.83
C PRO A 40 7.91 9.16 3.77
N SER A 41 6.78 8.48 3.50
CA SER A 41 5.44 9.08 3.45
C SER A 41 5.03 9.74 4.77
N PHE A 42 5.61 9.33 5.90
CA PHE A 42 5.44 10.04 7.17
C PHE A 42 5.95 11.48 7.11
N LYS A 43 6.96 11.79 6.30
CA LYS A 43 7.55 13.13 6.19
C LYS A 43 7.04 13.89 4.97
N ASP A 44 7.15 13.30 3.79
CA ASP A 44 6.83 13.98 2.53
C ASP A 44 5.33 13.99 2.21
N ARG A 45 4.55 13.11 2.87
CA ARG A 45 3.11 12.91 2.67
C ARG A 45 2.77 12.49 1.24
N ILE A 46 3.67 11.76 0.60
CA ILE A 46 3.48 11.21 -0.73
C ILE A 46 3.21 9.71 -0.61
N VAL A 47 2.08 9.28 -1.16
CA VAL A 47 1.79 7.88 -1.41
C VAL A 47 2.26 7.58 -2.83
N HIS A 48 3.28 6.73 -2.97
CA HIS A 48 3.77 6.35 -4.29
C HIS A 48 2.69 5.56 -5.04
N GLN A 49 2.71 5.62 -6.37
CA GLN A 49 1.74 4.93 -7.21
C GLN A 49 2.04 3.44 -7.40
N THR A 50 1.06 2.71 -7.92
CA THR A 50 1.26 1.47 -8.65
C THR A 50 1.47 1.82 -10.12
N ILE A 51 2.68 1.60 -10.64
CA ILE A 51 3.00 1.88 -12.05
C ILE A 51 2.54 0.76 -12.98
N ASN A 52 2.49 1.06 -14.28
CA ASN A 52 2.19 0.13 -15.38
C ASN A 52 0.78 -0.49 -15.31
N VAL A 53 -0.21 0.31 -14.91
CA VAL A 53 -1.63 -0.13 -14.92
C VAL A 53 -2.36 0.58 -16.04
N ASP A 54 -2.44 -0.04 -17.21
CA ASP A 54 -3.13 0.54 -18.38
C ASP A 54 -4.63 0.21 -18.39
N ASN A 55 -4.99 -0.99 -17.96
CA ASN A 55 -6.37 -1.47 -17.88
C ASN A 55 -6.62 -2.08 -16.50
N LEU A 56 -7.27 -1.31 -15.61
CA LEU A 56 -7.58 -1.76 -14.26
C LEU A 56 -8.72 -2.78 -14.27
N ASP A 57 -8.50 -3.94 -13.66
CA ASP A 57 -9.55 -4.92 -13.43
C ASP A 57 -10.68 -4.33 -12.56
N PRO A 58 -11.95 -4.37 -13.00
CA PRO A 58 -13.08 -3.88 -12.22
C PRO A 58 -13.18 -4.47 -10.80
N GLU A 59 -12.80 -5.74 -10.60
CA GLU A 59 -12.78 -6.37 -9.29
C GLU A 59 -11.70 -5.78 -8.37
N CYS A 60 -10.68 -5.17 -8.96
CA CYS A 60 -9.58 -4.50 -8.28
C CYS A 60 -9.73 -2.98 -8.18
N ALA A 61 -10.84 -2.41 -8.67
CA ALA A 61 -11.18 -1.00 -8.48
C ALA A 61 -11.50 -0.71 -7.00
N LEU A 62 -10.45 -0.46 -6.22
CA LEU A 62 -10.54 -0.03 -4.83
C LEU A 62 -10.59 1.49 -4.75
N LYS A 63 -11.39 2.01 -3.82
CA LYS A 63 -11.40 3.44 -3.51
C LYS A 63 -9.99 3.85 -3.06
N ASN A 64 -9.46 4.92 -3.64
CA ASN A 64 -8.12 5.46 -3.37
C ASN A 64 -6.94 4.50 -3.69
N LEU A 65 -7.10 3.62 -4.67
CA LEU A 65 -5.96 2.93 -5.28
C LEU A 65 -5.14 3.93 -6.10
N VAL A 66 -3.89 4.17 -5.69
CA VAL A 66 -3.01 5.17 -6.30
C VAL A 66 -2.34 4.55 -7.53
N ILE A 67 -2.73 4.98 -8.74
CA ILE A 67 -2.30 4.37 -10.01
C ILE A 67 -1.59 5.40 -10.90
N ASN A 68 -0.45 5.00 -11.47
CA ASN A 68 0.36 5.72 -12.46
C ASN A 68 0.83 7.14 -12.10
N GLN A 69 0.27 7.78 -11.08
CA GLN A 69 0.68 9.08 -10.57
C GLN A 69 0.68 9.07 -9.04
N PRO A 70 1.74 9.56 -8.39
CA PRO A 70 1.81 9.60 -6.94
C PRO A 70 0.75 10.56 -6.40
N GLN A 71 0.27 10.29 -5.20
CA GLN A 71 -0.73 11.13 -4.55
C GLN A 71 -0.16 11.79 -3.31
N LYS A 72 -0.27 13.12 -3.24
CA LYS A 72 0.02 13.88 -2.02
C LYS A 72 -1.22 13.90 -1.13
N VAL A 73 -1.05 13.64 0.16
CA VAL A 73 -2.12 13.58 1.15
C VAL A 73 -1.88 14.58 2.28
N ASP A 74 -2.91 14.86 3.07
CA ASP A 74 -2.80 15.83 4.16
C ASP A 74 -1.83 15.38 5.26
N LYS A 75 -1.87 14.07 5.58
CA LYS A 75 -1.00 13.41 6.56
C LYS A 75 -0.98 11.90 6.36
N VAL A 76 0.05 11.26 6.91
CA VAL A 76 0.16 9.80 7.04
C VAL A 76 0.56 9.48 8.48
N ASP A 77 -0.38 8.99 9.29
CA ASP A 77 -0.10 8.66 10.70
C ASP A 77 0.17 7.16 10.89
N TYR A 78 -0.37 6.34 10.00
CA TYR A 78 -0.29 4.89 10.04
C TYR A 78 0.02 4.33 8.65
N ILE A 79 0.85 3.30 8.59
CA ILE A 79 1.08 2.49 7.40
C ILE A 79 0.73 1.04 7.75
N LEU A 80 -0.14 0.42 6.95
CA LEU A 80 -0.43 -1.00 6.99
C LEU A 80 0.34 -1.69 5.85
N ASN A 81 1.26 -2.60 6.19
CA ASN A 81 1.98 -3.42 5.22
C ASN A 81 1.46 -4.87 5.27
N ASN A 82 0.87 -5.32 4.16
CA ASN A 82 0.32 -6.68 4.03
C ASN A 82 1.27 -7.58 3.23
N SER A 83 1.48 -8.80 3.71
CA SER A 83 2.24 -9.83 3.00
C SER A 83 1.53 -11.17 3.09
N PHE A 84 1.12 -11.68 1.93
CA PHE A 84 0.44 -12.96 1.78
C PHE A 84 1.34 -13.91 0.99
N GLY A 85 1.90 -14.88 1.70
CA GLY A 85 2.88 -15.82 1.19
C GLY A 85 2.28 -17.15 0.73
N MET A 86 3.14 -17.98 0.18
CA MET A 86 2.80 -19.37 -0.17
C MET A 86 2.34 -20.15 1.08
N LEU A 87 1.56 -21.21 0.87
CA LEU A 87 1.00 -22.09 1.92
C LEU A 87 0.00 -21.40 2.88
N GLY A 88 -0.58 -20.27 2.47
CA GLY A 88 -1.62 -19.58 3.24
C GLY A 88 -1.10 -18.76 4.41
N ILE A 89 0.20 -18.45 4.44
CA ILE A 89 0.80 -17.62 5.49
C ILE A 89 0.45 -16.15 5.21
N ASN A 90 -0.29 -15.53 6.11
CA ASN A 90 -0.70 -14.13 6.02
C ASN A 90 -0.09 -13.33 7.17
N SER A 91 0.50 -12.19 6.85
CA SER A 91 1.07 -11.25 7.83
C SER A 91 0.60 -9.83 7.51
N ALA A 92 0.24 -9.10 8.56
CA ALA A 92 -0.14 -7.69 8.52
C ALA A 92 0.63 -6.94 9.60
N LEU A 93 1.33 -5.89 9.22
CA LEU A 93 2.09 -5.02 10.14
C LEU A 93 1.55 -3.60 10.04
N ILE A 94 1.19 -3.01 11.18
CA ILE A 94 0.84 -1.59 11.27
C ILE A 94 1.97 -0.87 11.99
N VAL A 95 2.53 0.17 11.36
CA VAL A 95 3.46 1.10 12.00
C VAL A 95 2.79 2.47 12.15
N LYS A 96 2.98 3.09 13.30
CA LYS A 96 2.54 4.47 13.58
C LYS A 96 3.74 5.41 13.46
N ARG A 97 3.53 6.60 12.91
CA ARG A 97 4.46 7.72 13.02
C ARG A 97 4.85 7.94 14.49
N PHE A 98 6.14 8.05 14.76
CA PHE A 98 6.63 8.35 16.10
C PHE A 98 6.29 9.80 16.49
N GLU A 99 5.76 9.98 17.70
CA GLU A 99 5.47 11.26 18.33
C GLU A 99 6.21 11.23 19.68
N ALA A 100 7.12 12.18 19.88
CA ALA A 100 7.93 12.30 21.10
C ALA A 100 7.19 13.05 22.20
#